data_AF-A0A1I2LDL5-F1
#
_entry.id   AF-A0A1I2LDL5-F1
#
_cell.length_a   1.000
_cell.length_b   1.000
_cell.length_c   1.000
_cell.angle_alpha   90.00
_cell.angle_beta   90.00
_cell.angle_gamma   90.00
#
_symmetry.space_group_name_H-M   'P 1'
#
loop_
_entity.id
_entity.type
_entity.pdbx_description
1 polymer ?
#
loop_
_entity_poly.entity_id
_entity_poly.type
_entity_poly.pdbx_seq_one_letter_code
_entity_poly.pdbx_strand_id
1 'polypeptide(L)'
;MERLIAATPLRGSNGITVGPDGRIWVAEYLPGRISAVDVATGDVEVIVAPDGPLHSPDDLVFDTAGDLYITDVAPGRVWRRSPSGELTVAADGIHNPNGITAIGDRIFVNEMIPGGRLLKLTATPTVLTDGLMLGNAMQAGPDGDLYYPHMFPGEVYRISPGGGTPSLVAEVAQTVAVRFDRAGVLYVLSIDEAGTITRIDGDQRTEIVTGIAGLDNAAFDAANRMYVSSFSSGGITEVRPDGALREIVPRGLAGPYGIAVDARGDLHVADHYRIDGAFLPFAHAIAASGDDLHFTSQYGQVLTRSRAETRTRAENLDQPQGITVRPDGTLLVAEAGAGRVLAIAPDDEVTVAAEGLTRPVDVAVAADGRCYVSDEAQGTVYRLDDGKPTVVADGLHAPQGLTVTADGRVLVVEATHRRIVEAAPQPRVIASNLPVAAPRPTQPALLIAGLPGVPRQFAALTTAPDGAILLGASADGSVLRLTP
;
A
#
# COMPACT_ATOMS: atom_id res chain seq x y z
N MET A 1 -24.93 6.59 -10.41
CA MET A 1 -23.62 6.14 -9.89
C MET A 1 -22.99 5.25 -10.93
N GLU A 2 -21.84 5.66 -11.44
CA GLU A 2 -21.03 5.00 -12.46
C GLU A 2 -19.67 4.64 -11.85
N ARG A 3 -19.02 3.58 -12.32
CA ARG A 3 -17.67 3.20 -11.91
C ARG A 3 -16.70 3.56 -13.03
N LEU A 4 -15.87 4.58 -12.80
CA LEU A 4 -14.88 5.08 -13.77
C LEU A 4 -13.65 4.17 -13.81
N ILE A 5 -13.22 3.70 -12.63
CA ILE A 5 -12.15 2.72 -12.49
C ILE A 5 -12.73 1.51 -11.78
N ALA A 6 -12.55 0.32 -12.36
CA ALA A 6 -13.08 -0.93 -11.83
C ALA A 6 -12.55 -1.25 -10.42
N ALA A 7 -13.27 -2.09 -9.67
CA ALA A 7 -12.74 -2.62 -8.42
C ALA A 7 -11.55 -3.54 -8.70
N THR A 8 -10.55 -3.50 -7.82
CA THR A 8 -9.34 -4.33 -7.94
C THR A 8 -9.54 -5.60 -7.11
N PRO A 9 -9.52 -6.81 -7.71
CA PRO A 9 -9.75 -8.05 -6.96
C PRO A 9 -8.68 -8.30 -5.88
N LEU A 10 -7.41 -8.00 -6.19
CA LEU A 10 -6.27 -8.11 -5.29
C LEU A 10 -5.59 -6.74 -5.15
N ARG A 11 -5.64 -6.15 -3.96
CA ARG A 11 -5.20 -4.77 -3.70
C ARG A 11 -3.81 -4.73 -3.09
N GLY A 12 -2.81 -4.61 -3.95
CA GLY A 12 -1.41 -4.76 -3.60
C GLY A 12 -1.11 -6.22 -3.26
N SER A 13 -0.55 -6.95 -4.22
CA SER A 13 -0.22 -8.36 -4.07
C SER A 13 1.24 -8.46 -3.67
N ASN A 14 1.50 -8.83 -2.43
CA ASN A 14 2.85 -8.99 -1.90
C ASN A 14 3.29 -10.44 -2.11
N GLY A 15 3.61 -11.14 -1.04
CA GLY A 15 4.00 -12.53 -1.05
C GLY A 15 2.96 -13.47 -1.63
N ILE A 16 3.46 -14.42 -2.40
CA ILE A 16 2.65 -15.49 -2.99
C ILE A 16 3.30 -16.86 -2.81
N THR A 17 2.46 -17.87 -2.64
CA THR A 17 2.87 -19.27 -2.63
C THR A 17 1.80 -20.16 -3.26
N VAL A 18 2.20 -21.31 -3.80
CA VAL A 18 1.24 -22.31 -4.27
C VAL A 18 0.86 -23.20 -3.10
N GLY A 19 -0.42 -23.21 -2.75
CA GLY A 19 -0.95 -24.02 -1.66
C GLY A 19 -1.02 -25.51 -1.99
N PRO A 20 -1.26 -26.37 -0.99
CA PRO A 20 -1.46 -27.81 -1.19
C PRO A 20 -2.71 -28.13 -2.03
N ASP A 21 -3.62 -27.16 -2.17
CA ASP A 21 -4.81 -27.21 -3.03
C ASP A 21 -4.54 -26.79 -4.49
N GLY A 22 -3.30 -26.42 -4.83
CA GLY A 22 -2.89 -25.99 -6.16
C GLY A 22 -3.28 -24.55 -6.51
N ARG A 23 -3.91 -23.81 -5.59
CA ARG A 23 -4.23 -22.39 -5.76
C ARG A 23 -3.03 -21.52 -5.39
N ILE A 24 -3.02 -20.29 -5.91
CA ILE A 24 -2.03 -19.29 -5.48
C ILE A 24 -2.60 -18.54 -4.29
N TRP A 25 -1.94 -18.65 -3.14
CA TRP A 25 -2.27 -17.91 -1.95
C TRP A 25 -1.46 -16.61 -1.93
N VAL A 26 -2.13 -15.51 -1.61
CA VAL A 26 -1.65 -14.14 -1.78
C VAL A 26 -1.83 -13.38 -0.47
N ALA A 27 -0.76 -12.76 0.01
CA ALA A 27 -0.82 -11.74 1.05
C ALA A 27 -1.09 -10.38 0.41
N GLU A 28 -2.01 -9.64 1.01
CA GLU A 28 -2.35 -8.30 0.56
C GLU A 28 -2.12 -7.29 1.70
N TYR A 29 -0.99 -6.58 1.59
CA TYR A 29 -0.47 -5.71 2.64
C TYR A 29 -1.43 -4.59 3.04
N LEU A 30 -1.88 -3.79 2.07
CA LEU A 30 -2.73 -2.63 2.33
C LEU A 30 -4.10 -2.99 2.93
N PRO A 31 -4.86 -3.95 2.38
CA PRO A 31 -6.13 -4.36 2.99
C PRO A 31 -5.97 -5.19 4.26
N GLY A 32 -4.80 -5.76 4.54
CA GLY A 32 -4.60 -6.59 5.74
C GLY A 32 -5.26 -7.96 5.63
N ARG A 33 -5.18 -8.62 4.47
CA ARG A 33 -5.95 -9.85 4.20
C ARG A 33 -5.13 -10.92 3.47
N ILE A 34 -5.61 -12.15 3.49
CA ILE A 34 -5.08 -13.26 2.68
C ILE A 34 -6.16 -13.74 1.73
N SER A 35 -5.79 -13.93 0.46
CA SER A 35 -6.67 -14.44 -0.59
C SER A 35 -6.08 -15.68 -1.26
N ALA A 36 -6.92 -16.50 -1.89
CA ALA A 36 -6.51 -17.63 -2.71
C ALA A 36 -7.10 -17.49 -4.12
N VAL A 37 -6.29 -17.78 -5.13
CA VAL A 37 -6.59 -17.60 -6.55
C VAL A 37 -6.65 -18.95 -7.25
N ASP A 38 -7.76 -19.22 -7.93
CA ASP A 38 -7.83 -20.29 -8.91
C ASP A 38 -7.10 -19.86 -10.20
N VAL A 39 -6.02 -20.56 -10.54
CA VAL A 39 -5.16 -20.18 -11.69
C VAL A 39 -5.79 -20.43 -13.06
N ALA A 40 -6.84 -21.24 -13.11
CA ALA A 40 -7.56 -21.57 -14.35
C ALA A 40 -8.66 -20.55 -14.64
N THR A 41 -9.39 -20.11 -13.62
CA THR A 41 -10.51 -19.16 -13.78
C THR A 41 -10.13 -17.72 -13.47
N GLY A 42 -9.12 -17.48 -12.64
CA GLY A 42 -8.80 -16.16 -12.08
C GLY A 42 -9.70 -15.77 -10.90
N ASP A 43 -10.56 -16.67 -10.41
CA ASP A 43 -11.43 -16.39 -9.28
C ASP A 43 -10.62 -16.19 -7.99
N VAL A 44 -11.02 -15.18 -7.21
CA VAL A 44 -10.36 -14.79 -5.96
C VAL A 44 -11.29 -15.09 -4.78
N GLU A 45 -10.85 -15.93 -3.85
CA GLU A 45 -11.50 -16.18 -2.58
C GLU A 45 -10.74 -15.47 -1.45
N VAL A 46 -11.44 -14.70 -0.61
CA VAL A 46 -10.84 -14.11 0.60
C VAL A 46 -10.82 -15.18 1.69
N ILE A 47 -9.62 -15.60 2.11
CA ILE A 47 -9.42 -16.66 3.10
C ILE A 47 -9.34 -16.12 4.53
N VAL A 48 -8.69 -14.96 4.68
CA VAL A 48 -8.66 -14.21 5.94
C VAL A 48 -9.16 -12.82 5.63
N ALA A 49 -10.27 -12.41 6.25
CA ALA A 49 -10.92 -11.14 5.99
C ALA A 49 -10.12 -9.95 6.55
N PRO A 50 -10.25 -8.74 5.96
CA PRO A 50 -9.50 -7.54 6.36
C PRO A 50 -9.90 -6.96 7.74
N ASP A 51 -11.01 -7.42 8.32
CA ASP A 51 -11.44 -7.12 9.69
C ASP A 51 -10.97 -8.18 10.70
N GLY A 52 -10.19 -9.16 10.23
CA GLY A 52 -9.52 -10.16 11.05
C GLY A 52 -8.29 -9.60 11.79
N PRO A 53 -7.48 -10.49 12.37
CA PRO A 53 -6.37 -10.07 13.24
C PRO A 53 -5.10 -9.66 12.47
N LEU A 54 -5.06 -9.84 11.15
CA LEU A 54 -3.94 -9.44 10.30
C LEU A 54 -3.97 -7.95 10.04
N HIS A 55 -2.81 -7.29 10.12
CA HIS A 55 -2.71 -5.86 9.86
C HIS A 55 -2.08 -5.56 8.50
N SER A 56 -0.96 -6.22 8.23
CA SER A 56 -0.04 -6.03 7.10
C SER A 56 0.68 -7.33 6.73
N PRO A 57 -0.07 -8.34 6.26
CA PRO A 57 0.56 -9.56 5.80
C PRO A 57 1.44 -9.25 4.60
N ASP A 58 2.67 -9.79 4.60
CA ASP A 58 3.64 -9.55 3.51
C ASP A 58 3.99 -10.86 2.80
N ASP A 59 4.68 -11.80 3.44
CA ASP A 59 4.95 -13.13 2.88
C ASP A 59 4.23 -14.26 3.63
N LEU A 60 4.07 -15.39 2.94
CA LEU A 60 3.44 -16.58 3.47
C LEU A 60 4.05 -17.88 2.95
N VAL A 61 4.02 -18.93 3.77
CA VAL A 61 4.51 -20.27 3.40
C VAL A 61 3.71 -21.37 4.08
N PHE A 62 3.54 -22.50 3.40
CA PHE A 62 2.98 -23.71 4.00
C PHE A 62 4.09 -24.60 4.56
N ASP A 63 3.84 -25.20 5.71
CA ASP A 63 4.64 -26.33 6.19
C ASP A 63 4.13 -27.68 5.64
N THR A 64 4.78 -28.79 6.05
CA THR A 64 4.42 -30.13 5.57
C THR A 64 3.10 -30.66 6.14
N ALA A 65 2.61 -30.08 7.24
CA ALA A 65 1.31 -30.40 7.85
C ALA A 65 0.15 -29.62 7.20
N GLY A 66 0.46 -28.66 6.34
CA GLY A 66 -0.51 -27.78 5.69
C GLY A 66 -0.90 -26.57 6.53
N ASP A 67 -0.16 -26.28 7.61
CA ASP A 67 -0.30 -25.00 8.30
C ASP A 67 0.31 -23.88 7.45
N LEU A 68 -0.38 -22.76 7.39
CA LEU A 68 0.10 -21.56 6.71
C LEU A 68 0.73 -20.61 7.73
N TYR A 69 1.98 -20.22 7.52
CA TYR A 69 2.65 -19.18 8.27
C TYR A 69 2.65 -17.87 7.48
N ILE A 70 2.37 -16.76 8.14
CA ILE A 70 2.19 -15.45 7.52
C ILE A 70 3.01 -14.43 8.32
N THR A 71 3.89 -13.68 7.66
CA THR A 71 4.56 -12.53 8.28
C THR A 71 3.62 -11.33 8.28
N ASP A 72 3.49 -10.68 9.43
CA ASP A 72 2.67 -9.48 9.63
C ASP A 72 3.59 -8.35 10.10
N VAL A 73 3.98 -7.53 9.12
CA VAL A 73 5.05 -6.51 9.21
C VAL A 73 4.85 -5.55 10.40
N ALA A 74 3.62 -5.06 10.54
CA ALA A 74 3.16 -4.08 11.51
C ALA A 74 1.97 -4.68 12.30
N PRO A 75 2.22 -5.43 13.38
CA PRO A 75 3.08 -4.94 14.46
C PRO A 75 4.40 -5.69 14.67
N GLY A 76 4.77 -6.62 13.79
CA GLY A 76 6.00 -7.40 13.96
C GLY A 76 5.75 -8.82 14.45
N ARG A 77 4.83 -9.53 13.79
CA ARG A 77 4.34 -10.86 14.18
C ARG A 77 4.49 -11.87 13.06
N VAL A 78 4.43 -13.14 13.46
CA VAL A 78 4.20 -14.26 12.54
C VAL A 78 2.95 -14.99 13.00
N TRP A 79 1.98 -15.11 12.13
CA TRP A 79 0.76 -15.87 12.36
C TRP A 79 0.91 -17.30 11.85
N ARG A 80 0.24 -18.26 12.49
CA ARG A 80 -0.01 -19.61 12.00
C ARG A 80 -1.50 -19.80 11.81
N ARG A 81 -1.92 -20.17 10.61
CA ARG A 81 -3.27 -20.59 10.26
C ARG A 81 -3.30 -22.10 10.06
N SER A 82 -4.11 -22.82 10.82
CA SER A 82 -4.29 -24.25 10.62
C SER A 82 -5.07 -24.57 9.34
N PRO A 83 -5.05 -25.83 8.85
CA PRO A 83 -5.93 -26.27 7.76
C PRO A 83 -7.42 -26.03 8.03
N SER A 84 -7.85 -26.08 9.29
CA SER A 84 -9.23 -25.77 9.69
C SER A 84 -9.54 -24.28 9.74
N GLY A 85 -8.55 -23.42 9.54
CA GLY A 85 -8.68 -21.96 9.51
C GLY A 85 -8.49 -21.24 10.83
N GLU A 86 -8.04 -21.93 11.88
CA GLU A 86 -7.73 -21.30 13.16
C GLU A 86 -6.45 -20.46 13.04
N LEU A 87 -6.52 -19.18 13.42
CA LEU A 87 -5.38 -18.26 13.45
C LEU A 87 -4.83 -18.13 14.86
N THR A 88 -3.52 -18.34 15.00
CA THR A 88 -2.77 -18.18 16.26
C THR A 88 -1.47 -17.43 16.02
N VAL A 89 -0.97 -16.71 17.02
CA VAL A 89 0.35 -16.07 16.94
C VAL A 89 1.43 -17.13 17.13
N ALA A 90 2.26 -17.33 16.11
CA ALA A 90 3.39 -18.27 16.16
C ALA A 90 4.64 -17.63 16.80
N ALA A 91 4.84 -16.33 16.56
CA ALA A 91 5.84 -15.50 17.22
C ALA A 91 5.42 -14.03 17.23
N ASP A 92 5.90 -13.28 18.22
CA ASP A 92 5.69 -11.84 18.38
C ASP A 92 7.03 -11.15 18.67
N GLY A 93 7.09 -9.82 18.48
CA GLY A 93 8.29 -9.02 18.74
C GLY A 93 9.43 -9.20 17.73
N ILE A 94 9.11 -9.57 16.49
CA ILE A 94 10.06 -9.59 15.37
C ILE A 94 10.04 -8.21 14.72
N HIS A 95 11.19 -7.63 14.39
CA HIS A 95 11.25 -6.31 13.79
C HIS A 95 11.00 -6.40 12.28
N ASN A 96 9.89 -5.84 11.80
CA ASN A 96 9.54 -5.80 10.37
C ASN A 96 9.73 -7.17 9.66
N PRO A 97 9.07 -8.24 10.15
CA PRO A 97 9.17 -9.56 9.54
C PRO A 97 8.64 -9.48 8.11
N ASN A 98 9.45 -9.90 7.14
CA ASN A 98 9.07 -9.87 5.74
C ASN A 98 9.18 -11.29 5.16
N GLY A 99 10.33 -11.68 4.61
CA GLY A 99 10.49 -13.00 4.01
C GLY A 99 10.30 -14.15 4.99
N ILE A 100 9.60 -15.20 4.53
CA ILE A 100 9.38 -16.45 5.27
C ILE A 100 9.50 -17.67 4.36
N THR A 101 10.18 -18.70 4.83
CA THR A 101 10.33 -19.96 4.07
C THR A 101 10.37 -21.17 5.00
N ALA A 102 10.09 -22.35 4.45
CA ALA A 102 10.11 -23.62 5.16
C ALA A 102 11.22 -24.55 4.62
N ILE A 103 11.86 -25.31 5.52
CA ILE A 103 12.69 -26.47 5.17
C ILE A 103 12.25 -27.65 6.05
N GLY A 104 11.42 -28.52 5.48
CA GLY A 104 10.64 -29.48 6.26
C GLY A 104 9.73 -28.73 7.23
N ASP A 105 9.76 -29.11 8.50
CA ASP A 105 8.92 -28.48 9.56
C ASP A 105 9.58 -27.25 10.20
N ARG A 106 10.75 -26.82 9.69
CA ARG A 106 11.44 -25.64 10.21
C ARG A 106 11.05 -24.44 9.38
N ILE A 107 10.50 -23.44 10.06
CA ILE A 107 10.17 -22.15 9.46
C ILE A 107 11.28 -21.14 9.78
N PHE A 108 11.65 -20.36 8.78
CA PHE A 108 12.65 -19.30 8.87
C PHE A 108 12.01 -17.99 8.48
N VAL A 109 12.32 -16.93 9.20
CA VAL A 109 11.79 -15.57 8.98
C VAL A 109 12.94 -14.59 9.00
N ASN A 110 12.87 -13.56 8.17
CA ASN A 110 13.86 -12.49 8.19
C ASN A 110 13.26 -11.11 8.45
N GLU A 111 14.11 -10.21 8.93
CA GLU A 111 13.76 -8.84 9.25
C GLU A 111 14.16 -7.90 8.11
N MET A 112 13.19 -7.14 7.59
CA MET A 112 13.41 -6.13 6.57
C MET A 112 13.80 -4.80 7.22
N ILE A 113 14.97 -4.75 7.84
CA ILE A 113 15.56 -3.53 8.42
C ILE A 113 17.06 -3.50 8.16
N PRO A 114 17.72 -2.31 8.24
CA PRO A 114 19.18 -2.25 8.33
C PRO A 114 19.68 -2.98 9.59
N GLY A 115 20.64 -3.89 9.45
CA GLY A 115 21.13 -4.72 10.55
C GLY A 115 20.14 -5.82 10.99
N GLY A 116 19.20 -6.19 10.10
CA GLY A 116 18.20 -7.22 10.32
C GLY A 116 18.80 -8.60 10.57
N ARG A 117 17.93 -9.51 11.03
CA ARG A 117 18.30 -10.86 11.46
C ARG A 117 17.61 -11.91 10.60
N LEU A 118 18.29 -13.04 10.43
CA LEU A 118 17.68 -14.30 10.02
C LEU A 118 17.34 -15.10 11.28
N LEU A 119 16.07 -15.50 11.39
CA LEU A 119 15.50 -16.15 12.56
C LEU A 119 15.00 -17.54 12.19
N LYS A 120 15.23 -18.52 13.06
CA LYS A 120 14.44 -19.75 13.09
C LYS A 120 13.20 -19.52 13.95
N LEU A 121 12.02 -19.74 13.39
CA LEU A 121 10.76 -19.54 14.07
C LEU A 121 10.58 -20.62 15.15
N THR A 122 10.33 -20.14 16.37
CA THR A 122 9.74 -20.89 17.48
C THR A 122 8.89 -19.89 18.28
N ALA A 123 8.25 -20.31 19.37
CA ALA A 123 7.54 -19.37 20.26
C ALA A 123 8.46 -18.22 20.78
N THR A 124 9.77 -18.45 20.85
CA THR A 124 10.78 -17.40 21.05
C THR A 124 11.84 -17.52 19.95
N PRO A 125 11.76 -16.71 18.89
CA PRO A 125 12.61 -16.86 17.71
C PRO A 125 14.11 -16.94 18.05
N THR A 126 14.80 -17.89 17.44
CA THR A 126 16.26 -18.05 17.60
C THR A 126 16.96 -17.29 16.49
N VAL A 127 17.87 -16.38 16.84
CA VAL A 127 18.72 -15.67 15.88
C VAL A 127 19.78 -16.63 15.34
N LEU A 128 19.85 -16.77 14.01
CA LEU A 128 20.84 -17.61 13.33
C LEU A 128 22.00 -16.78 12.76
N THR A 129 21.67 -15.62 12.20
CA THR A 129 22.60 -14.67 11.60
C THR A 129 22.04 -13.27 11.82
N ASP A 130 22.90 -12.29 12.09
CA ASP A 130 22.58 -10.87 12.26
C ASP A 130 23.38 -10.00 11.29
N GLY A 131 23.14 -8.68 11.32
CA GLY A 131 23.86 -7.73 10.46
C GLY A 131 23.46 -7.81 8.98
N LEU A 132 22.32 -8.41 8.67
CA LEU A 132 21.78 -8.51 7.32
C LEU A 132 21.14 -7.18 6.90
N MET A 133 21.06 -6.93 5.60
CA MET A 133 20.58 -5.64 5.08
C MET A 133 19.26 -5.83 4.35
N LEU A 134 18.18 -5.32 4.95
CA LEU A 134 16.86 -5.20 4.32
C LEU A 134 16.43 -6.49 3.61
N GLY A 135 16.44 -7.59 4.35
CA GLY A 135 16.03 -8.86 3.80
C GLY A 135 14.58 -8.83 3.36
N ASN A 136 14.33 -9.33 2.17
CA ASN A 136 12.99 -9.44 1.62
C ASN A 136 12.68 -10.93 1.34
N ALA A 137 11.91 -11.28 0.32
CA ALA A 137 11.38 -12.62 0.06
C ALA A 137 12.46 -13.70 -0.23
N MET A 138 13.02 -14.26 0.83
CA MET A 138 13.96 -15.38 0.79
C MET A 138 13.30 -16.71 0.36
N GLN A 139 14.11 -17.69 -0.04
CA GLN A 139 13.66 -19.06 -0.28
C GLN A 139 14.76 -20.07 0.04
N ALA A 140 14.38 -21.27 0.47
CA ALA A 140 15.27 -22.41 0.47
C ALA A 140 15.65 -22.83 -0.96
N GLY A 141 16.94 -23.02 -1.21
CA GLY A 141 17.48 -23.53 -2.46
C GLY A 141 17.49 -25.07 -2.53
N PRO A 142 17.78 -25.64 -3.71
CA PRO A 142 17.81 -27.09 -3.93
C PRO A 142 18.91 -27.81 -3.14
N ASP A 143 19.91 -27.08 -2.66
CA ASP A 143 20.99 -27.57 -1.82
C ASP A 143 20.65 -27.55 -0.31
N GLY A 144 19.46 -27.08 0.04
CA GLY A 144 18.98 -26.99 1.42
C GLY A 144 19.44 -25.75 2.18
N ASP A 145 20.15 -24.82 1.54
CA ASP A 145 20.50 -23.53 2.14
C ASP A 145 19.46 -22.44 1.84
N LEU A 146 19.52 -21.35 2.59
CA LEU A 146 18.61 -20.22 2.48
C LEU A 146 19.23 -19.16 1.56
N TYR A 147 18.51 -18.82 0.50
CA TYR A 147 18.87 -17.74 -0.42
C TYR A 147 18.09 -16.50 -0.07
N TYR A 148 18.79 -15.38 0.04
CA TYR A 148 18.33 -14.21 0.75
C TYR A 148 18.62 -12.96 -0.08
N PRO A 149 17.60 -12.21 -0.53
CA PRO A 149 17.78 -10.97 -1.26
C PRO A 149 18.09 -9.82 -0.29
N HIS A 150 19.22 -9.13 -0.49
CA HIS A 150 19.53 -7.83 0.12
C HIS A 150 19.09 -6.73 -0.84
N MET A 151 17.97 -6.08 -0.51
CA MET A 151 17.35 -5.06 -1.37
C MET A 151 18.30 -3.90 -1.70
N PHE A 152 19.11 -3.51 -0.73
CA PHE A 152 20.22 -2.57 -0.89
C PHE A 152 21.46 -3.20 -0.24
N PRO A 153 22.56 -3.44 -0.97
CA PRO A 153 22.95 -2.82 -2.25
C PRO A 153 22.46 -3.50 -3.53
N GLY A 154 21.67 -4.58 -3.47
CA GLY A 154 21.26 -5.36 -4.64
C GLY A 154 22.08 -6.63 -4.80
N GLU A 155 22.00 -7.52 -3.80
CA GLU A 155 22.81 -8.73 -3.71
C GLU A 155 21.94 -9.91 -3.28
N VAL A 156 22.31 -11.12 -3.70
CA VAL A 156 21.72 -12.36 -3.22
C VAL A 156 22.78 -13.09 -2.40
N TYR A 157 22.46 -13.38 -1.15
CA TYR A 157 23.31 -14.17 -0.26
C TYR A 157 22.74 -15.57 -0.07
N ARG A 158 23.63 -16.49 0.25
CA ARG A 158 23.33 -17.84 0.72
C ARG A 158 23.75 -17.95 2.18
N ILE A 159 22.88 -18.51 3.01
CA ILE A 159 23.10 -18.70 4.45
C ILE A 159 22.66 -20.11 4.83
N SER A 160 23.48 -20.80 5.64
CA SER A 160 23.10 -22.14 6.11
C SER A 160 21.88 -22.07 7.05
N PRO A 161 20.99 -23.08 7.07
CA PRO A 161 19.88 -23.14 8.03
C PRO A 161 20.34 -23.28 9.49
N GLY A 162 21.63 -23.55 9.72
CA GLY A 162 22.28 -23.50 11.04
C GLY A 162 22.82 -22.12 11.42
N GLY A 163 22.69 -21.12 10.55
CA GLY A 163 23.30 -19.79 10.69
C GLY A 163 24.72 -19.72 10.14
N GLY A 164 25.45 -18.69 10.56
CA GLY A 164 26.83 -18.44 10.15
C GLY A 164 26.99 -17.31 9.14
N THR A 165 28.19 -17.19 8.58
CA THR A 165 28.56 -16.09 7.68
C THR A 165 27.86 -16.23 6.32
N PRO A 166 27.11 -15.21 5.85
CA PRO A 166 26.54 -15.21 4.51
C PRO A 166 27.61 -15.27 3.42
N SER A 167 27.34 -16.02 2.35
CA SER A 167 28.17 -16.04 1.14
C SER A 167 27.45 -15.41 -0.04
N LEU A 168 28.09 -14.48 -0.74
CA LEU A 168 27.53 -13.84 -1.93
C LEU A 168 27.31 -14.87 -3.06
N VAL A 169 26.12 -14.87 -3.66
CA VAL A 169 25.71 -15.72 -4.78
C VAL A 169 25.70 -14.93 -6.08
N ALA A 170 25.08 -13.75 -6.06
CA ALA A 170 24.92 -12.90 -7.24
C ALA A 170 24.71 -11.44 -6.84
N GLU A 171 25.12 -10.53 -7.71
CA GLU A 171 24.76 -9.11 -7.67
C GLU A 171 23.63 -8.88 -8.69
N VAL A 172 22.50 -8.37 -8.21
CA VAL A 172 21.30 -8.03 -8.97
C VAL A 172 20.66 -6.81 -8.32
N ALA A 173 20.64 -5.69 -9.03
CA ALA A 173 20.15 -4.42 -8.50
C ALA A 173 18.68 -4.51 -8.06
N GLN A 174 18.34 -3.80 -6.97
CA GLN A 174 16.97 -3.65 -6.47
C GLN A 174 16.23 -4.98 -6.26
N THR A 175 16.96 -6.04 -5.88
CA THR A 175 16.41 -7.37 -5.65
C THR A 175 15.40 -7.41 -4.51
N VAL A 176 14.31 -8.14 -4.67
CA VAL A 176 13.29 -8.34 -3.64
C VAL A 176 12.92 -9.78 -3.38
N ALA A 177 12.92 -10.62 -4.40
CA ALA A 177 12.62 -12.03 -4.21
C ALA A 177 13.63 -12.90 -4.93
N VAL A 178 13.90 -14.04 -4.31
CA VAL A 178 14.63 -15.14 -4.95
C VAL A 178 13.71 -16.34 -5.04
N ARG A 179 13.63 -16.96 -6.21
CA ARG A 179 12.84 -18.16 -6.43
C ARG A 179 13.62 -19.18 -7.24
N PHE A 180 13.48 -20.45 -6.88
CA PHE A 180 13.97 -21.56 -7.66
C PHE A 180 12.85 -22.18 -8.45
N ASP A 181 13.11 -22.44 -9.72
CA ASP A 181 12.27 -23.33 -10.49
C ASP A 181 12.47 -24.79 -10.04
N ARG A 182 11.68 -25.71 -10.59
CA ARG A 182 11.74 -27.13 -10.25
C ARG A 182 13.04 -27.83 -10.71
N ALA A 183 13.82 -27.20 -11.60
CA ALA A 183 15.13 -27.69 -12.03
C ALA A 183 16.28 -27.14 -11.17
N GLY A 184 16.00 -26.22 -10.25
CA GLY A 184 17.00 -25.57 -9.39
C GLY A 184 17.64 -24.33 -10.02
N VAL A 185 17.05 -23.77 -11.07
CA VAL A 185 17.48 -22.50 -11.67
C VAL A 185 17.00 -21.35 -10.79
N LEU A 186 17.89 -20.39 -10.51
CA LEU A 186 17.58 -19.23 -9.68
C LEU A 186 16.95 -18.12 -10.51
N TYR A 187 15.87 -17.55 -10.01
CA TYR A 187 15.20 -16.36 -10.52
C TYR A 187 15.25 -15.29 -9.45
N VAL A 188 15.71 -14.10 -9.81
CA VAL A 188 15.83 -12.94 -8.91
C VAL A 188 14.94 -11.83 -9.45
N LEU A 189 13.96 -11.40 -8.66
CA LEU A 189 13.01 -10.35 -9.03
C LEU A 189 13.52 -8.99 -8.54
N SER A 190 13.32 -7.96 -9.35
CA SER A 190 13.65 -6.57 -9.00
C SER A 190 12.38 -5.71 -8.89
N ILE A 191 12.36 -4.75 -7.97
CA ILE A 191 11.24 -3.79 -7.78
C ILE A 191 11.19 -2.65 -8.80
N ASP A 192 12.05 -2.69 -9.82
CA ASP A 192 12.15 -1.62 -10.79
C ASP A 192 10.82 -1.40 -11.54
N GLU A 193 10.71 -0.25 -12.20
CA GLU A 193 9.52 0.09 -12.99
C GLU A 193 9.34 -0.85 -14.20
N ALA A 194 10.45 -1.44 -14.68
CA ALA A 194 10.47 -2.38 -15.79
C ALA A 194 9.94 -3.77 -15.41
N GLY A 195 9.92 -4.12 -14.12
CA GLY A 195 9.56 -5.46 -13.66
C GLY A 195 10.55 -6.51 -14.13
N THR A 196 11.84 -6.28 -13.89
CA THR A 196 12.93 -7.14 -14.34
C THR A 196 13.02 -8.40 -13.49
N ILE A 197 13.19 -9.55 -14.16
CA ILE A 197 13.48 -10.85 -13.54
C ILE A 197 14.79 -11.37 -14.13
N THR A 198 15.80 -11.54 -13.28
CA THR A 198 17.10 -12.12 -13.66
C THR A 198 17.09 -13.63 -13.44
N ARG A 199 17.10 -14.41 -14.52
CA ARG A 199 17.31 -15.87 -14.50
C ARG A 199 18.81 -16.17 -14.46
N ILE A 200 19.24 -17.02 -13.52
CA ILE A 200 20.63 -17.42 -13.28
C ILE A 200 20.72 -18.95 -13.29
N ASP A 201 21.41 -19.48 -14.29
CA ASP A 201 21.62 -20.91 -14.53
C ASP A 201 23.12 -21.20 -14.66
N GLY A 202 23.73 -21.58 -13.53
CA GLY A 202 25.19 -21.56 -13.41
C GLY A 202 25.75 -20.16 -13.67
N ASP A 203 26.63 -20.05 -14.66
CA ASP A 203 27.22 -18.76 -15.07
C ASP A 203 26.34 -17.96 -16.06
N GLN A 204 25.29 -18.58 -16.61
CA GLN A 204 24.42 -17.92 -17.59
C GLN A 204 23.41 -17.01 -16.90
N ARG A 205 23.30 -15.77 -17.38
CA ARG A 205 22.31 -14.79 -16.94
C ARG A 205 21.41 -14.37 -18.09
N THR A 206 20.10 -14.28 -17.84
CA THR A 206 19.12 -13.82 -18.82
C THR A 206 18.07 -12.98 -18.12
N GLU A 207 17.76 -11.81 -18.68
CA GLU A 207 16.72 -10.93 -18.16
C GLU A 207 15.38 -11.21 -18.85
N ILE A 208 14.31 -11.19 -18.06
CA ILE A 208 12.94 -11.18 -18.53
C ILE A 208 12.34 -9.85 -18.05
N VAL A 209 11.95 -8.99 -18.99
CA VAL A 209 11.32 -7.70 -18.69
C VAL A 209 9.81 -7.86 -18.83
N THR A 210 9.11 -7.78 -17.70
CA THR A 210 7.66 -8.01 -17.68
C THR A 210 6.83 -6.76 -17.96
N GLY A 211 7.40 -5.56 -17.78
CA GLY A 211 6.65 -4.30 -17.81
C GLY A 211 5.69 -4.16 -16.62
N ILE A 212 5.90 -4.93 -15.55
CA ILE A 212 5.08 -4.90 -14.33
C ILE A 212 5.89 -4.20 -13.24
N ALA A 213 5.62 -2.92 -13.00
CA ALA A 213 6.32 -2.15 -11.98
C ALA A 213 6.09 -2.72 -10.57
N GLY A 214 7.14 -2.66 -9.73
CA GLY A 214 7.04 -3.07 -8.33
C GLY A 214 6.62 -4.53 -8.17
N LEU A 215 7.32 -5.43 -8.87
CA LEU A 215 7.27 -6.86 -8.57
C LEU A 215 7.63 -7.07 -7.10
N ASP A 216 6.94 -7.98 -6.44
CA ASP A 216 7.18 -8.29 -5.03
C ASP A 216 7.72 -9.72 -4.87
N ASN A 217 6.96 -10.69 -5.38
CA ASN A 217 7.26 -12.09 -5.18
C ASN A 217 6.89 -12.96 -6.40
N ALA A 218 7.33 -14.22 -6.38
CA ALA A 218 6.99 -15.22 -7.37
C ALA A 218 6.74 -16.60 -6.74
N ALA A 219 6.02 -17.47 -7.46
CA ALA A 219 5.83 -18.87 -7.08
C ALA A 219 5.82 -19.77 -8.31
N PHE A 220 6.34 -21.00 -8.15
CA PHE A 220 6.30 -22.04 -9.18
C PHE A 220 5.32 -23.14 -8.79
N ASP A 221 4.38 -23.44 -9.68
CA ASP A 221 3.46 -24.56 -9.46
C ASP A 221 4.11 -25.93 -9.72
N ALA A 222 3.33 -27.00 -9.60
CA ALA A 222 3.78 -28.37 -9.84
C ALA A 222 4.16 -28.64 -11.30
N ALA A 223 3.68 -27.83 -12.24
CA ALA A 223 4.01 -27.90 -13.67
C ALA A 223 5.17 -26.98 -14.05
N ASN A 224 5.85 -26.38 -13.06
CA ASN A 224 6.94 -25.42 -13.25
C ASN A 224 6.52 -24.13 -13.97
N ARG A 225 5.26 -23.71 -13.86
CA ARG A 225 4.82 -22.39 -14.34
C ARG A 225 5.12 -21.34 -13.27
N MET A 226 5.74 -20.23 -13.68
CA MET A 226 6.05 -19.11 -12.80
C MET A 226 4.88 -18.14 -12.76
N TYR A 227 4.49 -17.73 -11.56
CA TYR A 227 3.56 -16.64 -11.34
C TYR A 227 4.24 -15.56 -10.54
N VAL A 228 3.93 -14.30 -10.83
CA VAL A 228 4.48 -13.13 -10.15
C VAL A 228 3.35 -12.28 -9.58
N SER A 229 3.66 -11.58 -8.49
CA SER A 229 2.82 -10.58 -7.84
C SER A 229 3.41 -9.17 -7.97
N SER A 230 2.56 -8.17 -7.83
CA SER A 230 2.95 -6.76 -7.80
C SER A 230 2.29 -6.06 -6.62
N PHE A 231 3.11 -5.54 -5.70
CA PHE A 231 2.57 -4.77 -4.58
C PHE A 231 2.01 -3.43 -5.06
N SER A 232 2.54 -2.88 -6.16
CA SER A 232 2.19 -1.55 -6.67
C SER A 232 0.84 -1.53 -7.41
N SER A 233 0.46 -2.65 -8.03
CA SER A 233 -0.71 -2.72 -8.92
C SER A 233 -1.64 -3.90 -8.65
N GLY A 234 -1.28 -4.78 -7.71
CA GLY A 234 -2.03 -5.99 -7.40
C GLY A 234 -1.94 -7.05 -8.50
N GLY A 235 -2.94 -7.92 -8.53
CA GLY A 235 -3.08 -8.95 -9.56
C GLY A 235 -2.05 -10.09 -9.47
N ILE A 236 -2.20 -11.06 -10.38
CA ILE A 236 -1.30 -12.21 -10.53
C ILE A 236 -1.08 -12.45 -12.02
N THR A 237 0.17 -12.61 -12.42
CA THR A 237 0.54 -12.85 -13.82
C THR A 237 1.40 -14.09 -13.95
N GLU A 238 1.05 -14.99 -14.87
CA GLU A 238 1.94 -16.07 -15.30
C GLU A 238 3.00 -15.49 -16.26
N VAL A 239 4.26 -15.79 -15.97
CA VAL A 239 5.41 -15.44 -16.82
C VAL A 239 5.93 -16.71 -17.45
N ARG A 240 5.84 -16.80 -18.78
CA ARG A 240 6.30 -17.97 -19.52
C ARG A 240 7.81 -17.91 -19.76
N PRO A 241 8.47 -19.06 -20.01
CA PRO A 241 9.92 -19.10 -20.28
C PRO A 241 10.37 -18.29 -21.50
N ASP A 242 9.47 -18.06 -22.46
CA ASP A 242 9.71 -17.22 -23.65
C ASP A 242 9.48 -15.72 -23.38
N GLY A 243 9.16 -15.35 -22.14
CA GLY A 243 8.83 -13.99 -21.72
C GLY A 243 7.37 -13.58 -21.95
N ALA A 244 6.54 -14.44 -22.56
CA ALA A 244 5.14 -14.11 -22.76
C ALA A 244 4.35 -14.10 -21.44
N LEU A 245 3.44 -13.14 -21.31
CA LEU A 245 2.65 -12.92 -20.09
C LEU A 245 1.21 -13.39 -20.28
N ARG A 246 0.65 -14.02 -19.24
CA ARG A 246 -0.80 -14.27 -19.13
C ARG A 246 -1.29 -13.72 -17.80
N GLU A 247 -2.12 -12.68 -17.87
CA GLU A 247 -2.78 -12.13 -16.69
C GLU A 247 -3.82 -13.14 -16.16
N ILE A 248 -3.68 -13.52 -14.89
CA ILE A 248 -4.59 -14.44 -14.19
C ILE A 248 -5.66 -13.65 -13.46
N VAL A 249 -5.20 -12.67 -12.68
CA VAL A 249 -6.04 -11.72 -11.96
C VAL A 249 -5.66 -10.32 -12.42
N PRO A 250 -6.62 -9.50 -12.87
CA PRO A 250 -6.33 -8.18 -13.41
C PRO A 250 -5.73 -7.25 -12.36
N ARG A 251 -4.79 -6.43 -12.82
CA ARG A 251 -4.21 -5.33 -12.04
C ARG A 251 -5.20 -4.16 -11.96
N GLY A 252 -5.03 -3.32 -10.94
CA GLY A 252 -5.85 -2.14 -10.71
C GLY A 252 -5.18 -1.20 -9.73
N LEU A 253 -5.95 -0.35 -9.06
CA LEU A 253 -5.43 0.53 -8.01
C LEU A 253 -5.30 -0.24 -6.70
N ALA A 254 -4.20 -0.01 -5.98
CA ALA A 254 -3.95 -0.66 -4.68
C ALA A 254 -4.82 -0.01 -3.59
N GLY A 255 -4.76 1.31 -3.45
CA GLY A 255 -5.78 2.07 -2.73
C GLY A 255 -5.85 3.49 -3.27
N PRO A 256 -6.97 3.99 -3.80
CA PRO A 256 -7.06 5.38 -4.28
C PRO A 256 -7.10 6.37 -3.10
N TYR A 257 -5.95 6.62 -2.45
CA TYR A 257 -5.83 7.53 -1.32
C TYR A 257 -6.06 8.98 -1.75
N GLY A 258 -5.75 9.37 -2.98
CA GLY A 258 -5.97 10.72 -3.48
C GLY A 258 -6.62 10.72 -4.85
N ILE A 259 -7.61 11.59 -5.05
CA ILE A 259 -8.12 11.90 -6.39
C ILE A 259 -8.26 13.41 -6.58
N ALA A 260 -7.94 13.88 -7.79
CA ALA A 260 -8.17 15.27 -8.21
C ALA A 260 -8.71 15.27 -9.63
N VAL A 261 -9.52 16.27 -9.97
CA VAL A 261 -9.93 16.52 -11.35
C VAL A 261 -9.38 17.88 -11.76
N ASP A 262 -8.64 17.93 -12.85
CA ASP A 262 -8.08 19.18 -13.35
C ASP A 262 -9.14 20.04 -14.06
N ALA A 263 -8.75 21.23 -14.51
CA ALA A 263 -9.65 22.15 -15.20
C ALA A 263 -10.13 21.63 -16.58
N ARG A 264 -9.44 20.64 -17.16
CA ARG A 264 -9.81 19.98 -18.42
C ARG A 264 -10.82 18.84 -18.19
N GLY A 265 -10.97 18.40 -16.95
CA GLY A 265 -11.82 17.27 -16.56
C GLY A 265 -11.06 15.95 -16.47
N ASP A 266 -9.72 15.97 -16.54
CA ASP A 266 -8.89 14.78 -16.42
C ASP A 266 -8.78 14.36 -14.96
N LEU A 267 -8.99 13.06 -14.69
CA LEU A 267 -8.89 12.47 -13.37
C LEU A 267 -7.44 12.06 -13.09
N HIS A 268 -6.89 12.59 -11.99
CA HIS A 268 -5.61 12.19 -11.43
C HIS A 268 -5.81 11.36 -10.17
N VAL A 269 -5.03 10.30 -10.02
CA VAL A 269 -5.13 9.36 -8.89
C VAL A 269 -3.77 9.10 -8.27
N ALA A 270 -3.66 9.34 -6.97
CA ALA A 270 -2.58 8.85 -6.13
C ALA A 270 -3.05 7.60 -5.38
N ASP A 271 -2.46 6.44 -5.70
CA ASP A 271 -2.97 5.13 -5.28
C ASP A 271 -2.16 4.45 -4.16
N HIS A 272 -1.43 5.26 -3.38
CA HIS A 272 -0.33 4.87 -2.50
C HIS A 272 0.96 4.54 -3.22
N TYR A 273 0.98 3.66 -4.22
CA TYR A 273 2.24 3.23 -4.84
C TYR A 273 2.58 3.95 -6.15
N ARG A 274 1.58 4.59 -6.77
CA ARG A 274 1.66 5.22 -8.08
C ARG A 274 0.85 6.52 -8.11
N ILE A 275 1.24 7.37 -9.04
CA ILE A 275 0.45 8.53 -9.47
C ILE A 275 0.21 8.38 -10.97
N ASP A 276 -1.06 8.29 -11.37
CA ASP A 276 -1.48 8.08 -12.76
C ASP A 276 -0.75 6.90 -13.45
N GLY A 277 -0.52 5.84 -12.67
CA GLY A 277 0.18 4.63 -13.12
C GLY A 277 1.71 4.71 -13.09
N ALA A 278 2.32 5.90 -12.97
CA ALA A 278 3.76 6.05 -12.82
C ALA A 278 4.21 5.64 -11.41
N PHE A 279 5.31 4.92 -11.30
CA PHE A 279 5.81 4.37 -10.04
C PHE A 279 6.41 5.48 -9.14
N LEU A 280 5.57 6.04 -8.26
CA LEU A 280 5.90 7.06 -7.27
C LEU A 280 5.35 6.62 -5.92
N PRO A 281 6.09 5.76 -5.21
CA PRO A 281 5.54 5.07 -4.07
C PRO A 281 5.36 5.97 -2.84
N PHE A 282 4.42 5.56 -2.01
CA PHE A 282 3.98 6.19 -0.77
C PHE A 282 3.31 7.57 -0.93
N ALA A 283 2.70 7.85 -2.08
CA ALA A 283 1.91 9.05 -2.35
C ALA A 283 0.46 8.92 -1.86
N HIS A 284 -0.05 9.90 -1.10
CA HIS A 284 -1.39 9.84 -0.50
C HIS A 284 -2.37 10.79 -1.20
N ALA A 285 -2.66 11.96 -0.64
CA ALA A 285 -3.60 12.89 -1.28
C ALA A 285 -2.94 13.60 -2.45
N ILE A 286 -3.76 14.05 -3.41
CA ILE A 286 -3.29 14.72 -4.62
C ILE A 286 -4.19 15.91 -4.94
N ALA A 287 -3.60 17.00 -5.44
CA ALA A 287 -4.29 18.16 -5.98
C ALA A 287 -3.62 18.56 -7.32
N ALA A 288 -4.44 18.96 -8.30
CA ALA A 288 -3.97 19.40 -9.61
C ALA A 288 -4.08 20.92 -9.74
N SER A 289 -3.06 21.56 -10.30
CA SER A 289 -3.08 22.99 -10.64
C SER A 289 -2.29 23.24 -11.93
N GLY A 290 -2.99 23.57 -13.00
CA GLY A 290 -2.38 23.66 -14.33
C GLY A 290 -1.86 22.30 -14.79
N ASP A 291 -0.56 22.21 -15.05
CA ASP A 291 0.12 20.95 -15.40
C ASP A 291 0.86 20.32 -14.20
N ASP A 292 0.76 20.92 -13.02
CA ASP A 292 1.42 20.46 -11.80
C ASP A 292 0.50 19.55 -10.99
N LEU A 293 1.09 18.49 -10.43
CA LEU A 293 0.47 17.62 -9.44
C LEU A 293 1.16 17.81 -8.09
N HIS A 294 0.39 18.17 -7.07
CA HIS A 294 0.86 18.32 -5.69
C HIS A 294 0.34 17.15 -4.86
N PHE A 295 1.19 16.52 -4.07
CA PHE A 295 0.79 15.37 -3.28
C PHE A 295 1.52 15.28 -1.95
N THR A 296 0.87 14.64 -0.98
CA THR A 296 1.47 14.28 0.31
C THR A 296 2.06 12.89 0.25
N SER A 297 3.02 12.59 1.12
CA SER A 297 3.61 11.25 1.21
C SER A 297 3.59 10.68 2.63
N GLN A 298 3.67 9.36 2.75
CA GLN A 298 3.81 8.68 4.04
C GLN A 298 5.07 9.07 4.81
N TYR A 299 6.10 9.57 4.11
CA TYR A 299 7.36 10.03 4.70
C TYR A 299 7.27 11.42 5.33
N GLY A 300 6.07 12.01 5.43
CA GLY A 300 5.95 13.34 6.03
C GLY A 300 6.36 14.47 5.10
N GLN A 301 6.12 14.30 3.80
CA GLN A 301 6.51 15.29 2.78
C GLN A 301 5.30 15.82 2.02
N VAL A 302 5.47 17.01 1.47
CA VAL A 302 4.63 17.59 0.42
C VAL A 302 5.50 17.77 -0.80
N LEU A 303 5.09 17.20 -1.93
CA LEU A 303 5.84 17.24 -3.18
C LEU A 303 5.03 17.91 -4.28
N THR A 304 5.72 18.49 -5.26
CA THR A 304 5.13 18.94 -6.51
C THR A 304 5.85 18.26 -7.66
N ARG A 305 5.08 17.61 -8.52
CA ARG A 305 5.57 17.05 -9.77
C ARG A 305 5.12 17.94 -10.92
N SER A 306 6.10 18.53 -11.59
CA SER A 306 5.93 19.29 -12.81
C SER A 306 6.51 18.47 -13.96
N ARG A 307 5.65 17.90 -14.81
CA ARG A 307 6.07 16.94 -15.84
C ARG A 307 6.83 15.74 -15.23
N ALA A 308 8.12 15.58 -15.53
CA ALA A 308 8.95 14.48 -15.04
C ALA A 308 9.82 14.86 -13.82
N GLU A 309 9.78 16.12 -13.39
CA GLU A 309 10.59 16.60 -12.26
C GLU A 309 9.74 16.66 -11.00
N THR A 310 10.29 16.18 -9.89
CA THR A 310 9.65 16.23 -8.57
C THR A 310 10.48 17.10 -7.65
N ARG A 311 9.84 18.09 -7.01
CA ARG A 311 10.44 18.94 -5.98
C ARG A 311 9.75 18.75 -4.64
N THR A 312 10.53 18.67 -3.57
CA THR A 312 10.00 18.72 -2.19
C THR A 312 9.63 20.16 -1.85
N ARG A 313 8.40 20.37 -1.38
CA ARG A 313 7.86 21.67 -0.95
C ARG A 313 7.91 21.84 0.57
N ALA A 314 7.73 20.74 1.29
CA ALA A 314 7.86 20.65 2.74
C ALA A 314 8.22 19.22 3.15
N GLU A 315 8.84 19.07 4.32
CA GLU A 315 9.31 17.81 4.89
C GLU A 315 9.19 17.82 6.42
N ASN A 316 9.45 16.67 7.05
CA ASN A 316 9.36 16.47 8.50
C ASN A 316 7.95 16.73 9.07
N LEU A 317 6.92 16.49 8.26
CA LEU A 317 5.52 16.60 8.67
C LEU A 317 5.04 15.32 9.35
N ASP A 318 4.24 15.46 10.40
CA ASP A 318 3.64 14.32 11.10
C ASP A 318 2.31 13.92 10.43
N GLN A 319 2.40 12.93 9.54
CA GLN A 319 1.25 12.32 8.86
C GLN A 319 0.43 13.31 8.02
N PRO A 320 1.03 13.97 7.01
CA PRO A 320 0.29 14.79 6.07
C PRO A 320 -0.69 13.91 5.29
N GLN A 321 -1.95 14.32 5.25
CA GLN A 321 -3.05 13.62 4.58
C GLN A 321 -3.54 14.46 3.40
N GLY A 322 -4.70 15.11 3.49
CA GLY A 322 -5.30 15.90 2.42
C GLY A 322 -4.50 17.12 2.02
N ILE A 323 -4.64 17.49 0.74
CA ILE A 323 -4.00 18.65 0.12
C ILE A 323 -4.94 19.29 -0.88
N THR A 324 -4.92 20.62 -0.95
CA THR A 324 -5.62 21.39 -1.98
C THR A 324 -4.80 22.61 -2.37
N VAL A 325 -5.06 23.16 -3.56
CA VAL A 325 -4.43 24.40 -4.05
C VAL A 325 -5.42 25.55 -3.93
N ARG A 326 -4.98 26.68 -3.37
CA ARG A 326 -5.73 27.94 -3.38
C ARG A 326 -5.55 28.66 -4.73
N PRO A 327 -6.45 29.59 -5.10
CA PRO A 327 -6.32 30.36 -6.34
C PRO A 327 -5.03 31.18 -6.48
N ASP A 328 -4.37 31.52 -5.37
CA ASP A 328 -3.08 32.22 -5.32
C ASP A 328 -1.86 31.29 -5.45
N GLY A 329 -2.09 29.98 -5.57
CA GLY A 329 -1.05 28.96 -5.66
C GLY A 329 -0.54 28.43 -4.31
N THR A 330 -1.06 28.93 -3.18
CA THR A 330 -0.75 28.38 -1.86
C THR A 330 -1.34 26.99 -1.70
N LEU A 331 -0.54 26.03 -1.25
CA LEU A 331 -1.02 24.70 -0.88
C LEU A 331 -1.55 24.72 0.55
N LEU A 332 -2.74 24.17 0.77
CA LEU A 332 -3.21 23.83 2.11
C LEU A 332 -3.03 22.34 2.34
N VAL A 333 -2.53 21.96 3.51
CA VAL A 333 -2.22 20.57 3.86
C VAL A 333 -2.75 20.25 5.25
N ALA A 334 -3.54 19.19 5.37
CA ALA A 334 -3.94 18.63 6.66
C ALA A 334 -2.80 17.79 7.23
N GLU A 335 -2.19 18.23 8.33
CA GLU A 335 -1.17 17.48 9.05
C GLU A 335 -1.82 16.75 10.23
N ALA A 336 -2.24 15.51 9.97
CA ALA A 336 -3.12 14.77 10.87
C ALA A 336 -2.49 14.47 12.23
N GLY A 337 -1.20 14.13 12.26
CA GLY A 337 -0.47 13.82 13.48
C GLY A 337 -0.21 15.04 14.36
N ALA A 338 -0.03 16.21 13.74
CA ALA A 338 0.19 17.47 14.44
C ALA A 338 -1.10 18.24 14.78
N GLY A 339 -2.29 17.77 14.36
CA GLY A 339 -3.56 18.41 14.70
C GLY A 339 -3.70 19.83 14.12
N ARG A 340 -3.16 20.08 12.92
CA ARG A 340 -3.13 21.41 12.29
C ARG A 340 -3.30 21.37 10.77
N VAL A 341 -3.61 22.53 10.20
CA VAL A 341 -3.55 22.77 8.75
C VAL A 341 -2.40 23.72 8.47
N LEU A 342 -1.55 23.36 7.51
CA LEU A 342 -0.44 24.18 7.03
C LEU A 342 -0.83 24.92 5.75
N ALA A 343 -0.24 26.10 5.55
CA ALA A 343 -0.19 26.81 4.28
C ALA A 343 1.25 26.85 3.77
N ILE A 344 1.46 26.42 2.53
CA ILE A 344 2.77 26.40 1.88
C ILE A 344 2.70 27.35 0.68
N ALA A 345 3.43 28.46 0.76
CA ALA A 345 3.47 29.49 -0.27
C ALA A 345 4.16 29.00 -1.56
N PRO A 346 3.99 29.72 -2.70
CA PRO A 346 4.67 29.36 -3.96
C PRO A 346 6.20 29.31 -3.90
N ASP A 347 6.80 30.04 -2.95
CA ASP A 347 8.23 30.08 -2.64
C ASP A 347 8.66 29.13 -1.52
N ASP A 348 7.75 28.24 -1.10
CA ASP A 348 7.95 27.16 -0.14
C ASP A 348 8.01 27.60 1.32
N GLU A 349 7.64 28.85 1.62
CA GLU A 349 7.42 29.28 3.00
C GLU A 349 6.24 28.51 3.62
N VAL A 350 6.51 27.81 4.73
CA VAL A 350 5.50 27.03 5.48
C VAL A 350 5.01 27.83 6.68
N THR A 351 3.70 28.04 6.75
CA THR A 351 3.02 28.70 7.88
C THR A 351 1.87 27.84 8.42
N VAL A 352 1.46 28.08 9.67
CA VAL A 352 0.29 27.41 10.25
C VAL A 352 -0.97 28.19 9.85
N ALA A 353 -1.85 27.55 9.08
CA ALA A 353 -3.10 28.12 8.64
C ALA A 353 -4.22 27.94 9.68
N ALA A 354 -4.20 26.84 10.44
CA ALA A 354 -5.11 26.62 11.58
C ALA A 354 -4.54 25.57 12.53
N GLU A 355 -4.87 25.66 13.81
CA GLU A 355 -4.46 24.74 14.86
C GLU A 355 -5.63 24.40 15.81
N GLY A 356 -5.40 23.47 16.74
CA GLY A 356 -6.43 23.02 17.70
C GLY A 356 -7.38 21.97 17.13
N LEU A 357 -6.99 21.32 16.02
CA LEU A 357 -7.66 20.14 15.48
C LEU A 357 -7.10 18.90 16.17
N THR A 358 -7.82 17.79 16.13
CA THR A 358 -7.37 16.53 16.72
C THR A 358 -6.82 15.58 15.68
N ARG A 359 -7.52 15.41 14.56
CA ARG A 359 -7.04 14.59 13.45
C ARG A 359 -7.62 15.09 12.13
N PRO A 360 -7.11 16.23 11.63
CA PRO A 360 -7.53 16.72 10.32
C PRO A 360 -7.16 15.71 9.25
N VAL A 361 -8.10 15.40 8.35
CA VAL A 361 -7.90 14.41 7.28
C VAL A 361 -7.83 15.07 5.92
N ASP A 362 -8.83 15.88 5.55
CA ASP A 362 -8.87 16.51 4.24
C ASP A 362 -9.15 18.01 4.31
N VAL A 363 -8.79 18.73 3.24
CA VAL A 363 -8.96 20.17 3.11
C VAL A 363 -9.55 20.52 1.74
N ALA A 364 -10.49 21.47 1.70
CA ALA A 364 -11.03 21.99 0.44
C ALA A 364 -11.21 23.50 0.48
N VAL A 365 -11.19 24.12 -0.70
CA VAL A 365 -11.34 25.57 -0.87
C VAL A 365 -12.55 25.83 -1.76
N ALA A 366 -13.47 26.66 -1.28
CA ALA A 366 -14.60 27.14 -2.05
C ALA A 366 -14.17 28.20 -3.08
N ALA A 367 -14.98 28.44 -4.11
CA ALA A 367 -14.69 29.43 -5.15
C ALA A 367 -14.52 30.87 -4.62
N ASP A 368 -15.08 31.18 -3.44
CA ASP A 368 -14.91 32.48 -2.78
C ASP A 368 -13.76 32.53 -1.77
N GLY A 369 -12.91 31.50 -1.76
CA GLY A 369 -11.70 31.41 -0.94
C GLY A 369 -11.92 30.84 0.47
N ARG A 370 -13.16 30.56 0.88
CA ARG A 370 -13.42 29.89 2.18
C ARG A 370 -12.80 28.51 2.20
N CYS A 371 -12.05 28.22 3.27
CA CYS A 371 -11.35 26.95 3.43
C CYS A 371 -12.07 26.07 4.47
N TYR A 372 -12.10 24.77 4.21
CA TYR A 372 -12.75 23.77 5.04
C TYR A 372 -11.80 22.63 5.36
N VAL A 373 -11.98 22.01 6.53
CA VAL A 373 -11.21 20.85 6.98
C VAL A 373 -12.14 19.82 7.63
N SER A 374 -11.92 18.54 7.36
CA SER A 374 -12.58 17.43 8.05
C SER A 374 -11.68 16.97 9.19
N ASP A 375 -12.25 16.72 10.38
CA ASP A 375 -11.56 16.14 11.52
C ASP A 375 -12.18 14.80 11.88
N GLU A 376 -11.46 13.72 11.56
CA GLU A 376 -11.97 12.35 11.71
C GLU A 376 -12.18 11.97 13.18
N ALA A 377 -11.30 12.46 14.08
CA ALA A 377 -11.38 12.13 15.50
C ALA A 377 -12.48 12.92 16.21
N GLN A 378 -12.68 14.19 15.84
CA GLN A 378 -13.73 15.03 16.40
C GLN A 378 -15.11 14.80 15.77
N GLY A 379 -15.19 14.09 14.64
CA GLY A 379 -16.47 13.88 13.96
C GLY A 379 -17.06 15.18 13.43
N THR A 380 -16.19 16.11 13.01
CA THR A 380 -16.56 17.50 12.74
C THR A 380 -16.00 17.96 11.39
N VAL A 381 -16.75 18.79 10.66
CA VAL A 381 -16.23 19.60 9.56
C VAL A 381 -16.15 21.05 10.03
N TYR A 382 -14.99 21.67 9.87
CA TYR A 382 -14.74 23.05 10.23
C TYR A 382 -14.57 23.93 9.00
N ARG A 383 -14.95 25.20 9.11
CA ARG A 383 -14.50 26.30 8.26
C ARG A 383 -13.34 27.00 8.95
N LEU A 384 -12.32 27.40 8.20
CA LEU A 384 -11.17 28.13 8.74
C LEU A 384 -11.41 29.65 8.60
N ASP A 385 -11.74 30.31 9.71
CA ASP A 385 -11.99 31.76 9.78
C ASP A 385 -10.82 32.46 10.48
N ASP A 386 -10.02 33.23 9.74
CA ASP A 386 -8.83 33.93 10.28
C ASP A 386 -7.91 33.00 11.10
N GLY A 387 -7.75 31.78 10.61
CA GLY A 387 -6.95 30.72 11.22
C GLY A 387 -7.57 30.01 12.41
N LYS A 388 -8.85 30.26 12.71
CA LYS A 388 -9.61 29.55 13.75
C LYS A 388 -10.62 28.58 13.13
N PRO A 389 -10.65 27.32 13.60
CA PRO A 389 -11.69 26.37 13.18
C PRO A 389 -13.07 26.75 13.75
N THR A 390 -14.04 27.00 12.87
CA THR A 390 -15.47 27.21 13.20
C THR A 390 -16.28 26.01 12.75
N VAL A 391 -17.09 25.43 13.64
CA VAL A 391 -17.91 24.24 13.33
C VAL A 391 -18.94 24.55 12.24
N VAL A 392 -18.96 23.72 11.20
CA VAL A 392 -19.98 23.72 10.12
C VAL A 392 -20.97 22.58 10.32
N ALA A 393 -20.45 21.41 10.70
CA ALA A 393 -21.21 20.21 11.00
C ALA A 393 -20.48 19.40 12.06
N ASP A 394 -21.21 18.83 13.01
CA ASP A 394 -20.71 17.90 14.03
C ASP A 394 -21.53 16.60 14.04
N GLY A 395 -21.16 15.66 14.91
CA GLY A 395 -21.85 14.36 15.02
C GLY A 395 -21.64 13.42 13.84
N LEU A 396 -20.60 13.65 13.03
CA LEU A 396 -20.21 12.78 11.92
C LEU A 396 -19.33 11.63 12.42
N HIS A 397 -19.45 10.45 11.82
CA HIS A 397 -18.65 9.29 12.18
C HIS A 397 -17.50 9.07 11.21
N ALA A 398 -16.31 9.51 11.63
CA ALA A 398 -15.09 9.50 10.84
C ALA A 398 -15.24 10.23 9.49
N PRO A 399 -15.46 11.56 9.52
CA PRO A 399 -15.41 12.37 8.31
C PRO A 399 -13.99 12.35 7.69
N GLN A 400 -13.92 12.03 6.40
CA GLN A 400 -12.68 11.88 5.64
C GLN A 400 -12.65 12.86 4.46
N GLY A 401 -12.65 12.39 3.20
CA GLY A 401 -12.53 13.24 2.03
C GLY A 401 -13.64 14.26 1.95
N LEU A 402 -13.31 15.50 1.60
CA LEU A 402 -14.27 16.58 1.51
C LEU A 402 -14.06 17.44 0.28
N THR A 403 -15.14 18.02 -0.22
CA THR A 403 -15.11 18.89 -1.38
C THR A 403 -16.18 19.97 -1.26
N VAL A 404 -16.01 21.08 -1.97
CA VAL A 404 -17.00 22.15 -2.05
C VAL A 404 -17.52 22.22 -3.47
N THR A 405 -18.81 22.00 -3.66
CA THR A 405 -19.46 22.07 -4.97
C THR A 405 -19.56 23.51 -5.47
N ALA A 406 -19.80 23.70 -6.77
CA ALA A 406 -19.92 25.03 -7.38
C ALA A 406 -21.06 25.89 -6.79
N ASP A 407 -22.13 25.27 -6.28
CA ASP A 407 -23.22 25.93 -5.56
C ASP A 407 -22.91 26.18 -4.07
N GLY A 408 -21.69 25.86 -3.62
CA GLY A 408 -21.19 26.17 -2.28
C GLY A 408 -21.55 25.15 -1.19
N ARG A 409 -22.09 23.98 -1.55
CA ARG A 409 -22.34 22.90 -0.58
C ARG A 409 -21.02 22.22 -0.23
N VAL A 410 -20.82 21.94 1.06
CA VAL A 410 -19.67 21.18 1.54
C VAL A 410 -20.10 19.72 1.64
N LEU A 411 -19.47 18.86 0.87
CA LEU A 411 -19.72 17.42 0.89
C LEU A 411 -18.56 16.71 1.57
N VAL A 412 -18.85 15.71 2.39
CA VAL A 412 -17.84 14.94 3.11
C VAL A 412 -18.20 13.46 3.13
N VAL A 413 -17.17 12.60 3.01
CA VAL A 413 -17.29 11.17 3.20
C VAL A 413 -17.36 10.85 4.69
N GLU A 414 -18.42 10.18 5.12
CA GLU A 414 -18.55 9.63 6.46
C GLU A 414 -18.21 8.14 6.44
N ALA A 415 -16.96 7.81 6.71
CA ALA A 415 -16.37 6.50 6.38
C ALA A 415 -17.02 5.35 7.15
N THR A 416 -17.27 5.52 8.44
CA THR A 416 -17.92 4.51 9.30
C THR A 416 -19.30 4.12 8.77
N HIS A 417 -20.05 5.09 8.25
CA HIS A 417 -21.40 4.88 7.71
C HIS A 417 -21.43 4.66 6.19
N ARG A 418 -20.27 4.63 5.53
CA ARG A 418 -20.14 4.35 4.09
C ARG A 418 -21.04 5.23 3.22
N ARG A 419 -21.06 6.53 3.51
CA ARG A 419 -21.96 7.50 2.88
C ARG A 419 -21.26 8.83 2.61
N ILE A 420 -21.83 9.60 1.69
CA ILE A 420 -21.50 11.02 1.51
C ILE A 420 -22.62 11.83 2.14
N VAL A 421 -22.25 12.83 2.94
CA VAL A 421 -23.19 13.77 3.55
C VAL A 421 -22.87 15.20 3.13
N GLU A 422 -23.89 16.03 3.04
CA GLU A 422 -23.75 17.47 3.02
C GLU A 422 -23.51 17.95 4.45
N ALA A 423 -22.36 18.56 4.68
CA ALA A 423 -21.96 19.12 5.96
C ALA A 423 -22.68 20.45 6.21
N ALA A 424 -23.65 20.39 7.12
CA ALA A 424 -24.41 21.52 7.64
C ALA A 424 -24.76 21.22 9.12
N PRO A 425 -25.31 22.18 9.89
CA PRO A 425 -25.71 21.94 11.28
C PRO A 425 -26.68 20.76 11.46
N GLN A 426 -27.42 20.41 10.41
CA GLN A 426 -28.15 19.15 10.28
C GLN A 426 -27.64 18.42 9.05
N PRO A 427 -26.69 17.46 9.19
CA PRO A 427 -26.11 16.77 8.06
C PRO A 427 -27.16 16.00 7.26
N ARG A 428 -27.10 16.13 5.93
CA ARG A 428 -28.02 15.45 5.00
C ARG A 428 -27.30 14.39 4.20
N VAL A 429 -27.82 13.17 4.19
CA VAL A 429 -27.25 12.08 3.39
C VAL A 429 -27.48 12.34 1.90
N ILE A 430 -26.42 12.29 1.10
CA ILE A 430 -26.43 12.47 -0.36
C ILE A 430 -26.36 11.13 -1.07
N ALA A 431 -25.49 10.23 -0.61
CA ALA A 431 -25.33 8.89 -1.14
C ALA A 431 -24.97 7.91 -0.04
N SER A 432 -25.34 6.64 -0.16
CA SER A 432 -25.09 5.59 0.85
C SER A 432 -24.68 4.27 0.19
N ASN A 433 -24.29 3.29 1.00
CA ASN A 433 -23.82 1.97 0.55
C ASN A 433 -22.57 2.05 -0.34
N LEU A 434 -21.70 3.01 -0.07
CA LEU A 434 -20.49 3.26 -0.85
C LEU A 434 -19.38 2.26 -0.48
N PRO A 435 -18.49 1.88 -1.41
CA PRO A 435 -17.32 1.03 -1.13
C PRO A 435 -16.20 1.80 -0.41
N VAL A 436 -16.51 2.30 0.78
CA VAL A 436 -15.57 3.00 1.66
C VAL A 436 -15.21 2.09 2.84
N ALA A 437 -13.92 1.99 3.15
CA ALA A 437 -13.45 1.22 4.28
C ALA A 437 -13.74 1.99 5.58
N ALA A 438 -14.23 1.28 6.60
CA ALA A 438 -14.34 1.86 7.93
C ALA A 438 -12.94 2.09 8.52
N PRO A 439 -12.74 3.12 9.35
CA PRO A 439 -11.47 3.30 10.05
C PRO A 439 -11.17 2.10 10.96
N ARG A 440 -9.90 1.69 11.00
CA ARG A 440 -9.46 0.63 11.91
C ARG A 440 -9.29 1.21 13.33
N PRO A 441 -9.87 0.58 14.38
CA PRO A 441 -9.88 1.14 15.74
C PRO A 441 -8.48 1.23 16.38
N THR A 442 -7.55 0.34 16.02
CA THR A 442 -6.12 0.46 16.33
C THR A 442 -5.37 0.77 15.06
N GLN A 443 -4.63 1.87 15.05
CA GLN A 443 -3.83 2.22 13.90
C GLN A 443 -2.42 1.67 14.05
N PRO A 444 -1.98 0.80 13.13
CA PRO A 444 -0.60 0.30 13.10
C PRO A 444 0.40 1.44 12.93
N ALA A 445 1.67 1.17 13.22
CA ALA A 445 2.73 2.14 13.02
C ALA A 445 2.84 2.54 11.55
N LEU A 446 2.86 3.84 11.27
CA LEU A 446 3.06 4.37 9.91
C LEU A 446 4.50 4.20 9.42
N LEU A 447 5.44 4.09 10.36
CA LEU A 447 6.84 3.83 10.11
C LEU A 447 7.33 2.74 11.08
N ILE A 448 8.10 1.78 10.58
CA ILE A 448 8.66 0.67 11.34
C ILE A 448 10.14 0.62 11.04
N ALA A 449 10.97 0.84 12.06
CA ALA A 449 12.43 0.95 11.91
C ALA A 449 12.87 1.95 10.81
N GLY A 450 12.13 3.04 10.65
CA GLY A 450 12.40 4.08 9.64
C GLY A 450 11.91 3.76 8.22
N LEU A 451 11.27 2.62 7.99
CA LEU A 451 10.64 2.25 6.72
C LEU A 451 9.12 2.47 6.78
N PRO A 452 8.45 2.66 5.62
CA PRO A 452 6.99 2.71 5.54
C PRO A 452 6.34 1.48 6.18
N GLY A 453 5.46 1.75 7.14
CA GLY A 453 4.51 0.79 7.68
C GLY A 453 3.16 0.91 6.97
N VAL A 454 2.08 0.58 7.66
CA VAL A 454 0.74 0.57 7.05
C VAL A 454 0.18 1.98 6.99
N PRO A 455 -0.12 2.54 5.81
CA PRO A 455 -0.70 3.88 5.71
C PRO A 455 -2.11 3.95 6.31
N ARG A 456 -2.51 5.12 6.82
CA ARG A 456 -3.91 5.35 7.22
C ARG A 456 -4.79 5.35 5.97
N GLN A 457 -5.75 4.44 5.91
CA GLN A 457 -6.74 4.43 4.82
C GLN A 457 -7.62 5.68 4.88
N PHE A 458 -7.80 6.30 3.72
CA PHE A 458 -8.56 7.53 3.55
C PHE A 458 -9.34 7.43 2.23
N ALA A 459 -10.62 7.79 2.25
CA ALA A 459 -11.46 7.88 1.04
C ALA A 459 -11.51 9.33 0.56
N ALA A 460 -10.88 9.59 -0.58
CA ALA A 460 -10.84 10.90 -1.21
C ALA A 460 -12.16 11.25 -1.92
N LEU A 461 -12.51 12.54 -1.92
CA LEU A 461 -13.71 13.07 -2.55
C LEU A 461 -13.38 14.35 -3.31
N THR A 462 -13.85 14.47 -4.54
CA THR A 462 -13.67 15.70 -5.33
C THR A 462 -14.87 15.96 -6.24
N THR A 463 -14.95 17.15 -6.81
CA THR A 463 -15.96 17.52 -7.81
C THR A 463 -15.31 17.77 -9.15
N ALA A 464 -15.89 17.21 -10.21
CA ALA A 464 -15.49 17.51 -11.57
C ALA A 464 -16.10 18.84 -12.06
N PRO A 465 -15.54 19.47 -13.12
CA PRO A 465 -16.06 20.72 -13.70
C PRO A 465 -17.52 20.66 -14.16
N ASP A 466 -18.03 19.46 -14.47
CA ASP A 466 -19.42 19.23 -14.87
C ASP A 466 -20.39 19.08 -13.67
N GLY A 467 -19.87 19.22 -12.43
CA GLY A 467 -20.62 19.08 -11.19
C GLY A 467 -20.77 17.64 -10.69
N ALA A 468 -20.19 16.65 -11.37
CA ALA A 468 -20.19 15.28 -10.87
C ALA A 468 -19.31 15.16 -9.60
N ILE A 469 -19.73 14.31 -8.66
CA ILE A 469 -18.96 14.00 -7.46
C ILE A 469 -18.17 12.72 -7.73
N LEU A 470 -16.86 12.76 -7.53
CA LEU A 470 -15.99 11.60 -7.66
C LEU A 470 -15.53 11.13 -6.28
N LEU A 471 -15.50 9.81 -6.09
CA LEU A 471 -15.11 9.15 -4.85
C LEU A 471 -14.01 8.11 -5.12
N GLY A 472 -12.88 8.24 -4.41
CA GLY A 472 -11.88 7.20 -4.28
C GLY A 472 -12.35 6.15 -3.28
N ALA A 473 -12.67 4.95 -3.77
CA ALA A 473 -13.25 3.88 -2.97
C ALA A 473 -12.17 3.09 -2.20
N SER A 474 -11.94 3.48 -0.95
CA SER A 474 -10.93 2.87 -0.08
C SER A 474 -11.22 1.42 0.31
N ALA A 475 -12.41 0.85 0.05
CA ALA A 475 -12.71 -0.56 0.35
C ALA A 475 -12.40 -1.53 -0.78
N ASP A 476 -12.51 -1.11 -2.05
CA ASP A 476 -12.41 -2.01 -3.22
C ASP A 476 -11.45 -1.53 -4.30
N GLY A 477 -10.77 -0.39 -4.10
CA GLY A 477 -9.76 0.11 -5.03
C GLY A 477 -10.34 0.82 -6.27
N SER A 478 -11.64 1.10 -6.31
CA SER A 478 -12.28 1.73 -7.46
C SER A 478 -12.35 3.25 -7.38
N VAL A 479 -12.75 3.88 -8.50
CA VAL A 479 -13.20 5.27 -8.50
C VAL A 479 -14.63 5.34 -9.01
N LEU A 480 -15.51 5.95 -8.24
CA LEU A 480 -16.92 6.13 -8.55
C LEU A 480 -17.21 7.56 -8.98
N ARG A 481 -18.15 7.72 -9.91
CA ARG A 481 -18.76 8.99 -10.30
C ARG A 481 -20.23 8.99 -9.92
N LEU A 482 -20.63 9.97 -9.13
CA LEU A 482 -21.99 10.20 -8.71
C LEU A 482 -22.48 11.45 -9.44
N THR A 483 -23.41 11.26 -10.37
CA THR A 483 -24.19 12.35 -10.94
C THR A 483 -25.26 12.78 -9.93
N PRO A 484 -25.43 14.09 -9.70
CA PRO A 484 -26.44 14.65 -8.80
C PRO A 484 -27.88 14.18 -9.05
#